data_AF-G1SKR6-F1
#
_entry.id   AF-G1SKR6-F1
#
_cell.length_a   1.000
_cell.length_b   1.000
_cell.length_c   1.000
_cell.angle_alpha   90.00
_cell.angle_beta   90.00
_cell.angle_gamma   90.00
#
_symmetry.space_group_name_H-M   'P 1'
#
loop_
_entity.id
_entity.type
_entity.pdbx_description
1 polymer ?
#
loop_
_entity_poly.entity_id
_entity_poly.type
_entity_poly.pdbx_seq_one_letter_code
_entity_poly.pdbx_strand_id
1 'polypeptide(L)'
;MASPAPLVASISHQMVALQTLQLLQQEWGWGDGPGAPGGSRDPDHVLAAPVRRSGPLRAQLGPELGMEGGAVGAGARASSPEVEVEGGAELLPLPRDRGPCTLARMAMRSALARVVDSTSELVSVEQTLLGPLQQERSFPIHLKDSVEFRNICSHLALQIEGQQFDRDLNAAHQCLKTIVKKLIQSLANLPSDAHMVACASLRQILQNLPDV
;
A
#
# COMPACT_ATOMS: atom_id res chain seq x y z
N MET A 1 -42.41 17.72 4.78
CA MET A 1 -41.55 16.55 5.04
C MET A 1 -40.16 16.90 4.54
N ALA A 2 -39.15 16.86 5.40
CA ALA A 2 -37.78 17.15 4.99
C ALA A 2 -37.21 15.94 4.22
N SER A 3 -36.54 16.21 3.10
CA SER A 3 -36.02 15.16 2.23
C SER A 3 -34.79 14.49 2.86
N PRO A 4 -34.65 13.15 2.79
CA PRO A 4 -33.43 12.45 3.19
C PRO A 4 -32.24 12.70 2.25
N ALA A 5 -32.45 13.46 1.16
CA ALA A 5 -31.43 13.74 0.14
C ALA A 5 -30.07 14.21 0.68
N PRO A 6 -29.95 15.07 1.70
CA PRO A 6 -28.64 15.49 2.21
C PRO A 6 -27.83 14.35 2.84
N LEU A 7 -28.49 13.43 3.55
CA LEU A 7 -27.83 12.26 4.13
C LEU A 7 -27.41 11.26 3.05
N VAL A 8 -28.29 10.99 2.07
CA VAL A 8 -27.96 10.12 0.94
C VAL A 8 -26.77 10.64 0.14
N ALA A 9 -26.71 11.97 -0.07
CA ALA A 9 -25.57 12.61 -0.72
C ALA A 9 -24.29 12.49 0.13
N SER A 10 -24.38 12.65 1.46
CA SER A 10 -23.25 12.46 2.37
C SER A 10 -22.69 11.03 2.26
N ILE A 11 -23.56 10.03 2.39
CA ILE A 11 -23.20 8.60 2.27
C ILE A 11 -22.52 8.33 0.93
N SER A 12 -23.06 8.88 -0.16
CA SER A 12 -22.50 8.70 -1.50
C SER A 12 -21.07 9.25 -1.59
N HIS A 13 -20.81 10.43 -1.03
CA HIS A 13 -19.45 10.99 -0.99
C HIS A 13 -18.51 10.19 -0.11
N GLN A 14 -18.96 9.71 1.04
CA GLN A 14 -18.16 8.88 1.95
C GLN A 14 -17.85 7.51 1.34
N MET A 15 -18.78 6.90 0.61
CA MET A 15 -18.52 5.64 -0.11
C MET A 15 -17.44 5.80 -1.19
N VAL A 16 -17.51 6.88 -1.98
CA VAL A 16 -16.47 7.17 -2.98
C VAL A 16 -15.12 7.42 -2.31
N ALA A 17 -15.11 8.17 -1.20
CA ALA A 17 -13.91 8.40 -0.41
C ALA A 17 -13.33 7.09 0.13
N LEU A 18 -14.17 6.21 0.71
CA LEU A 18 -13.78 4.91 1.22
C LEU A 18 -13.19 4.02 0.12
N GLN A 19 -13.85 3.93 -1.03
CA GLN A 19 -13.33 3.16 -2.18
C GLN A 19 -11.97 3.68 -2.63
N THR A 20 -11.81 5.01 -2.67
CA THR A 20 -10.53 5.65 -3.01
C THR A 20 -9.44 5.28 -2.01
N LEU A 21 -9.74 5.35 -0.71
CA LEU A 21 -8.78 5.00 0.35
C LEU A 21 -8.45 3.50 0.37
N GLN A 22 -9.42 2.62 0.10
CA GLN A 22 -9.22 1.17 0.00
C GLN A 22 -8.37 0.80 -1.21
N LEU A 23 -8.55 1.47 -2.34
CA LEU A 23 -7.69 1.29 -3.52
C LEU A 23 -6.26 1.75 -3.21
N LEU A 24 -6.12 2.94 -2.63
CA LEU A 24 -4.84 3.47 -2.17
C LEU A 24 -4.12 2.49 -1.21
N GLN A 25 -4.86 1.90 -0.27
CA GLN A 25 -4.32 0.91 0.67
C GLN A 25 -3.81 -0.36 -0.03
N GLN A 26 -4.47 -0.79 -1.11
CA GLN A 26 -4.08 -1.95 -1.92
C GLN A 26 -2.89 -1.65 -2.82
N GLU A 27 -2.90 -0.52 -3.52
CA GLU A 27 -1.84 -0.09 -4.44
C GLU A 27 -0.51 0.09 -3.71
N TRP A 28 -0.54 0.58 -2.48
CA TRP A 28 0.66 0.71 -1.66
C TRP A 28 1.20 -0.64 -1.16
N GLY A 29 0.58 -1.77 -1.53
CA GLY A 29 1.12 -3.11 -1.30
C GLY A 29 1.37 -3.41 0.17
N TRP A 30 0.45 -3.00 1.04
CA TRP A 30 0.55 -3.13 2.50
C TRP A 30 0.31 -4.55 3.04
N GLY A 31 0.19 -5.53 2.14
CA GLY A 31 0.17 -6.95 2.48
C GLY A 31 1.53 -7.41 3.02
N ASP A 32 1.69 -7.37 4.33
CA ASP A 32 2.32 -8.48 5.05
C ASP A 32 1.17 -9.27 5.70
N GLY A 33 0.58 -10.18 4.92
CA GLY A 33 -0.09 -11.33 5.49
C GLY A 33 0.97 -12.37 5.87
N PRO A 34 0.87 -13.06 7.01
CA PRO A 34 1.80 -14.14 7.32
C PRO A 34 1.59 -15.28 6.33
N GLY A 35 2.59 -15.53 5.48
CA GLY A 35 2.74 -16.75 4.70
C GLY A 35 2.02 -16.77 3.34
N ALA A 36 2.73 -16.32 2.30
CA ALA A 36 2.67 -17.04 1.04
C ALA A 36 3.73 -18.15 1.11
N PRO A 37 3.37 -19.46 1.04
CA PRO A 37 4.37 -20.50 0.89
C PRO A 37 5.07 -20.27 -0.44
N GLY A 38 6.40 -20.38 -0.42
CA GLY A 38 7.23 -20.26 -1.60
C GLY A 38 6.68 -21.07 -2.76
N GLY A 39 6.84 -20.53 -3.96
CA GLY A 39 6.62 -21.27 -5.19
C GLY A 39 7.40 -22.57 -5.13
N SER A 40 6.69 -23.67 -4.94
CA SER A 40 7.16 -25.02 -5.20
C SER A 40 7.35 -25.13 -6.71
N ARG A 41 8.50 -24.68 -7.19
CA ARG A 41 8.98 -25.00 -8.52
C ARG A 41 9.50 -26.44 -8.46
N ASP A 42 8.62 -27.35 -8.86
CA ASP A 42 8.89 -28.55 -9.66
C ASP A 42 10.10 -29.43 -9.29
N PRO A 43 9.88 -30.67 -8.80
CA PRO A 43 10.92 -31.69 -8.70
C PRO A 43 10.74 -32.73 -9.81
N ASP A 44 11.42 -32.54 -10.94
CA ASP A 44 11.78 -33.64 -11.82
C ASP A 44 13.23 -33.48 -12.23
N HIS A 45 14.09 -34.41 -11.79
CA HIS A 45 15.02 -35.17 -12.63
C HIS A 45 15.75 -36.22 -11.78
N VAL A 46 15.16 -37.40 -11.86
CA VAL A 46 15.55 -38.76 -11.47
C VAL A 46 16.89 -39.19 -12.12
N LEU A 47 17.91 -39.57 -11.32
CA LEU A 47 18.59 -40.90 -11.32
C LEU A 47 20.01 -40.91 -10.69
N ALA A 48 20.11 -41.75 -9.65
CA ALA A 48 21.14 -42.76 -9.36
C ALA A 48 22.64 -42.50 -9.64
N ALA A 49 23.41 -42.65 -8.56
CA ALA A 49 24.86 -42.79 -8.49
C ALA A 49 25.41 -43.99 -9.30
N PRO A 50 26.75 -44.11 -9.45
CA PRO A 50 27.46 -44.94 -8.45
C PRO A 50 28.87 -44.46 -8.02
N VAL A 51 29.13 -44.63 -6.72
CA VAL A 51 30.25 -45.39 -6.11
C VAL A 51 31.74 -45.05 -6.47
N ARG A 52 32.38 -44.50 -5.42
CA ARG A 52 33.68 -44.87 -4.79
C ARG A 52 35.04 -44.58 -5.47
N ARG A 53 35.90 -44.02 -4.58
CA ARG A 53 37.29 -44.37 -4.21
C ARG A 53 38.46 -43.54 -4.78
N SER A 54 39.19 -42.96 -3.82
CA SER A 54 40.64 -43.02 -3.59
C SER A 54 41.64 -42.41 -4.59
N GLY A 55 42.31 -41.36 -4.13
CA GLY A 55 43.77 -41.35 -3.98
C GLY A 55 44.62 -40.66 -5.09
N PRO A 56 45.80 -40.09 -4.74
CA PRO A 56 46.55 -39.13 -5.58
C PRO A 56 47.83 -39.72 -6.20
N LEU A 57 48.35 -39.16 -7.31
CA LEU A 57 49.81 -39.13 -7.60
C LEU A 57 50.19 -38.30 -8.86
N ARG A 58 51.14 -37.37 -8.64
CA ARG A 58 52.37 -37.03 -9.40
C ARG A 58 52.45 -37.04 -10.94
N ALA A 59 53.14 -35.98 -11.40
CA ALA A 59 54.29 -35.96 -12.33
C ALA A 59 54.01 -36.34 -13.80
N GLN A 60 54.74 -35.90 -14.83
CA GLN A 60 55.80 -34.93 -15.11
C GLN A 60 56.15 -35.12 -16.61
N LEU A 61 56.99 -34.24 -17.17
CA LEU A 61 57.76 -34.35 -18.42
C LEU A 61 57.14 -33.89 -19.75
N GLY A 62 57.82 -32.89 -20.36
CA GLY A 62 57.98 -32.74 -21.83
C GLY A 62 58.98 -33.78 -22.38
N PRO A 63 59.89 -33.53 -23.36
CA PRO A 63 60.23 -32.28 -24.08
C PRO A 63 60.63 -32.45 -25.60
N GLU A 64 61.14 -31.36 -26.19
CA GLU A 64 62.06 -31.20 -27.36
C GLU A 64 61.53 -31.41 -28.81
N LEU A 65 61.89 -30.60 -29.83
CA LEU A 65 63.22 -30.12 -30.27
C LEU A 65 63.20 -28.84 -31.15
N GLY A 66 64.28 -28.04 -31.05
CA GLY A 66 65.00 -27.34 -32.15
C GLY A 66 64.53 -25.93 -32.60
N MET A 67 65.19 -24.82 -32.21
CA MET A 67 66.25 -24.04 -32.93
C MET A 67 65.73 -23.24 -34.16
N GLU A 68 65.94 -21.94 -34.40
CA GLU A 68 66.88 -20.90 -33.96
C GLU A 68 66.25 -19.49 -34.16
N GLY A 69 66.75 -18.47 -33.44
CA GLY A 69 66.96 -17.12 -34.01
C GLY A 69 66.08 -15.96 -33.52
N GLY A 70 66.70 -15.00 -32.80
CA GLY A 70 66.39 -13.56 -33.01
C GLY A 70 65.63 -12.78 -31.93
N ALA A 71 66.31 -12.46 -30.83
CA ALA A 71 66.33 -11.20 -30.04
C ALA A 71 65.10 -10.25 -29.91
N VAL A 72 64.60 -10.18 -28.65
CA VAL A 72 64.19 -9.02 -27.79
C VAL A 72 63.25 -7.94 -28.37
N GLY A 73 62.08 -7.61 -27.82
CA GLY A 73 61.40 -8.03 -26.59
C GLY A 73 60.11 -7.22 -26.32
N ALA A 74 59.22 -7.85 -25.53
CA ALA A 74 58.12 -7.32 -24.70
C ALA A 74 56.87 -6.65 -25.35
N GLY A 75 55.72 -7.34 -25.27
CA GLY A 75 54.40 -6.70 -25.16
C GLY A 75 53.21 -7.30 -25.94
N ALA A 76 52.74 -8.48 -25.53
CA ALA A 76 51.34 -9.00 -25.61
C ALA A 76 50.46 -8.75 -26.88
N ARG A 77 50.49 -9.74 -27.80
CA ARG A 77 49.40 -10.57 -28.42
C ARG A 77 47.93 -10.14 -28.18
N ALA A 78 46.94 -10.32 -29.07
CA ALA A 78 46.77 -10.48 -30.52
C ALA A 78 45.24 -10.44 -30.80
N SER A 79 44.91 -10.21 -32.07
CA SER A 79 43.63 -10.25 -32.79
C SER A 79 42.38 -10.96 -32.22
N SER A 80 41.24 -10.29 -32.49
CA SER A 80 39.85 -10.73 -32.76
C SER A 80 39.72 -12.09 -33.49
N PRO A 81 38.52 -12.75 -33.59
CA PRO A 81 37.15 -12.20 -33.56
C PRO A 81 36.12 -13.06 -32.78
N GLU A 82 34.90 -12.55 -32.56
CA GLU A 82 33.64 -13.30 -32.66
C GLU A 82 32.43 -12.39 -32.40
N VAL A 83 31.36 -12.64 -33.15
CA VAL A 83 30.16 -11.83 -33.26
C VAL A 83 29.18 -12.30 -32.21
N GLU A 84 28.86 -11.48 -31.21
CA GLU A 84 27.70 -11.70 -30.36
C GLU A 84 26.69 -10.57 -30.57
N VAL A 85 25.64 -10.93 -31.31
CA VAL A 85 24.33 -10.29 -31.27
C VAL A 85 23.77 -10.57 -29.88
N GLU A 86 23.58 -9.54 -29.06
CA GLU A 86 22.45 -9.56 -28.16
C GLU A 86 22.00 -8.12 -27.93
N GLY A 87 20.84 -7.81 -28.51
CA GLY A 87 20.19 -6.52 -28.38
C GLY A 87 20.08 -6.16 -26.91
N GLY A 88 20.52 -4.95 -26.59
CA GLY A 88 20.30 -4.34 -25.30
C GLY A 88 18.82 -4.43 -24.96
N ALA A 89 18.48 -5.41 -24.13
CA ALA A 89 17.34 -5.31 -23.28
C ALA A 89 17.62 -4.09 -22.40
N GLU A 90 17.02 -2.95 -22.77
CA GLU A 90 16.60 -1.97 -21.77
C GLU A 90 15.73 -2.71 -20.76
N LEU A 91 16.38 -3.41 -19.83
CA LEU A 91 15.80 -3.69 -18.54
C LEU A 91 15.72 -2.32 -17.88
N LEU A 92 14.60 -1.65 -18.14
CA LEU A 92 14.11 -0.58 -17.29
C LEU A 92 14.37 -1.03 -15.84
N PRO A 93 15.16 -0.28 -15.05
CA PRO A 93 15.22 -0.53 -13.64
C PRO A 93 13.83 -0.22 -13.10
N LEU A 94 13.01 -1.26 -12.95
CA LEU A 94 11.85 -1.20 -12.08
C LEU A 94 12.41 -0.89 -10.69
N PRO A 95 12.16 0.28 -10.09
CA PRO A 95 12.59 0.50 -8.72
C PRO A 95 11.57 -0.23 -7.85
N ARG A 96 11.68 -1.55 -7.77
CA ARG A 96 11.12 -2.31 -6.64
C ARG A 96 12.12 -2.23 -5.49
N ASP A 97 12.49 -1.01 -5.16
CA ASP A 97 13.33 -0.72 -4.02
C ASP A 97 12.43 -0.75 -2.78
N ARG A 98 12.21 -1.96 -2.28
CA ARG A 98 11.54 -2.19 -0.99
C ARG A 98 12.54 -1.83 0.10
N GLY A 99 12.87 -0.55 0.18
CA GLY A 99 13.75 0.00 1.19
C GLY A 99 13.19 -0.25 2.60
N PRO A 100 14.03 -0.17 3.65
CA PRO A 100 13.61 -0.44 5.02
C PRO A 100 12.37 0.39 5.38
N CYS A 101 11.34 -0.27 5.91
CA CYS A 101 10.16 0.42 6.45
C CYS A 101 10.60 1.28 7.64
N THR A 102 10.63 2.60 7.45
CA THR A 102 10.92 3.54 8.54
C THR A 102 9.73 3.60 9.50
N LEU A 103 9.98 3.97 10.76
CA LEU A 103 8.91 4.19 11.75
C LEU A 103 7.86 5.19 11.22
N ALA A 104 8.29 6.23 10.50
CA ALA A 104 7.40 7.19 9.85
C ALA A 104 6.50 6.53 8.81
N ARG A 105 7.02 5.64 7.96
CA ARG A 105 6.21 4.88 6.99
C ARG A 105 5.21 3.95 7.69
N MET A 106 5.60 3.31 8.79
CA MET A 106 4.68 2.49 9.60
C MET A 106 3.58 3.34 10.26
N ALA A 107 3.93 4.53 10.76
CA ALA A 107 2.98 5.47 11.36
C ALA A 107 1.97 5.97 10.31
N MET A 108 2.43 6.36 9.12
CA MET A 108 1.55 6.72 8.00
C MET A 108 0.62 5.57 7.62
N ARG A 109 1.15 4.34 7.54
CA ARG A 109 0.35 3.14 7.27
C ARG A 109 -0.76 2.93 8.29
N SER A 110 -0.40 3.00 9.57
CA SER A 110 -1.36 2.89 10.67
C SER A 110 -2.38 4.02 10.64
N ALA A 111 -1.96 5.24 10.34
CA ALA A 111 -2.84 6.40 10.25
C ALA A 111 -3.84 6.26 9.10
N LEU A 112 -3.43 5.85 7.90
CA LEU A 112 -4.36 5.62 6.79
C LEU A 112 -5.32 4.48 7.09
N ALA A 113 -4.85 3.36 7.65
CA ALA A 113 -5.71 2.25 8.06
C ALA A 113 -6.82 2.73 9.01
N ARG A 114 -6.47 3.56 10.01
CA ARG A 114 -7.47 4.18 10.90
C ARG A 114 -8.46 5.07 10.17
N VAL A 115 -8.04 5.84 9.15
CA VAL A 115 -8.99 6.62 8.32
C VAL A 115 -9.94 5.71 7.57
N VAL A 116 -9.42 4.64 6.94
CA VAL A 116 -10.24 3.64 6.22
C VAL A 116 -11.26 3.01 7.15
N ASP A 117 -10.81 2.51 8.31
CA ASP A 117 -11.68 1.85 9.29
C ASP A 117 -12.73 2.82 9.82
N SER A 118 -12.34 4.03 10.22
CA SER A 118 -13.26 5.06 10.74
C SER A 118 -14.25 5.54 9.69
N THR A 119 -13.83 5.63 8.41
CA THR A 119 -14.73 5.99 7.31
C THR A 119 -15.72 4.87 7.02
N SER A 120 -15.28 3.62 7.08
CA SER A 120 -16.15 2.44 6.94
C SER A 120 -17.18 2.38 8.06
N GLU A 121 -16.75 2.55 9.32
CA GLU A 121 -17.64 2.64 10.47
C GLU A 121 -18.63 3.81 10.33
N LEU A 122 -18.16 4.97 9.87
CA LEU A 122 -19.03 6.13 9.63
C LEU A 122 -20.10 5.82 8.59
N VAL A 123 -19.74 5.28 7.42
CA VAL A 123 -20.71 4.89 6.39
C VAL A 123 -21.73 3.89 6.95
N SER A 124 -21.27 2.90 7.73
CA SER A 124 -22.15 1.93 8.40
C SER A 124 -23.13 2.60 9.35
N VAL A 125 -22.66 3.51 10.21
CA VAL A 125 -23.51 4.30 11.13
C VAL A 125 -24.48 5.20 10.36
N GLU A 126 -24.03 5.86 9.30
CA GLU A 126 -24.89 6.71 8.47
C GLU A 126 -26.02 5.91 7.83
N GLN A 127 -25.74 4.70 7.33
CA GLN A 127 -26.73 3.84 6.69
C GLN A 127 -27.69 3.17 7.68
N THR A 128 -27.16 2.62 8.77
CA THR A 128 -27.92 1.75 9.69
C THR A 128 -28.60 2.51 10.81
N LEU A 129 -28.00 3.59 11.31
CA LEU A 129 -28.51 4.36 12.44
C LEU A 129 -29.06 5.71 11.99
N LEU A 130 -28.28 6.48 11.22
CA LEU A 130 -28.71 7.84 10.82
C LEU A 130 -29.78 7.83 9.73
N GLY A 131 -29.76 6.83 8.84
CA GLY A 131 -30.76 6.65 7.78
C GLY A 131 -32.19 6.61 8.31
N PRO A 132 -32.51 5.66 9.22
CA PRO A 132 -33.82 5.59 9.87
C PRO A 132 -34.15 6.87 10.66
N LEU A 133 -33.19 7.39 11.44
CA LEU A 133 -33.40 8.62 12.23
C LEU A 133 -33.75 9.82 11.35
N GLN A 134 -33.13 9.98 10.19
CA GLN A 134 -33.41 11.06 9.24
C GLN A 134 -34.81 10.94 8.62
N GLN A 135 -35.33 9.71 8.48
CA GLN A 135 -36.70 9.47 8.01
C GLN A 135 -37.73 9.82 9.09
N GLU A 136 -37.45 9.48 10.35
CA GLU A 136 -38.30 9.84 11.48
C GLU A 136 -38.30 11.35 11.73
N ARG A 137 -37.11 11.95 11.75
CA ARG A 137 -36.92 13.37 12.02
C ARG A 137 -35.66 13.89 11.35
N SER A 138 -35.84 14.86 10.47
CA SER A 138 -34.71 15.50 9.81
C SER A 138 -33.84 16.28 10.79
N PHE A 139 -32.53 16.07 10.69
CA PHE A 139 -31.51 16.88 11.31
C PHE A 139 -30.53 17.43 10.26
N PRO A 140 -29.78 18.50 10.57
CA PRO A 140 -28.87 19.09 9.61
C PRO A 140 -27.67 18.18 9.32
N ILE A 141 -27.41 17.97 8.03
CA ILE A 141 -26.23 17.26 7.51
C ILE A 141 -25.32 18.26 6.81
N HIS A 142 -24.07 18.33 7.23
CA HIS A 142 -23.08 19.26 6.67
C HIS A 142 -22.39 18.66 5.43
N LEU A 143 -23.13 18.61 4.32
CA LEU A 143 -22.66 17.98 3.08
C LEU A 143 -21.32 18.52 2.56
N LYS A 144 -21.03 19.82 2.82
CA LYS A 144 -19.75 20.45 2.45
C LYS A 144 -18.55 19.66 2.97
N ASP A 145 -18.62 19.19 4.21
CA ASP A 145 -17.51 18.48 4.83
C ASP A 145 -17.32 17.08 4.19
N SER A 146 -18.41 16.40 3.82
CA SER A 146 -18.34 15.12 3.11
C SER A 146 -17.75 15.26 1.69
N VAL A 147 -18.05 16.36 1.00
CA VAL A 147 -17.43 16.70 -0.30
C VAL A 147 -15.94 17.00 -0.14
N GLU A 148 -15.59 17.80 0.88
CA GLU A 148 -14.21 18.16 1.19
C GLU A 148 -13.38 16.91 1.53
N PHE A 149 -13.92 16.04 2.38
CA PHE A 149 -13.30 14.76 2.72
C PHE A 149 -13.03 13.91 1.47
N ARG A 150 -14.03 13.74 0.59
CA ARG A 150 -13.86 13.02 -0.67
C ARG A 150 -12.73 13.61 -1.52
N ASN A 151 -12.68 14.94 -1.66
CA ASN A 151 -11.63 15.60 -2.45
C ASN A 151 -10.24 15.39 -1.86
N ILE A 152 -10.10 15.45 -0.52
CA ILE A 152 -8.85 15.15 0.17
C ILE A 152 -8.43 13.69 -0.10
N CYS A 153 -9.36 12.73 -0.02
CA CYS A 153 -9.07 11.33 -0.37
C CYS A 153 -8.64 11.16 -1.83
N SER A 154 -9.24 11.91 -2.76
CA SER A 154 -8.79 11.94 -4.16
C SER A 154 -7.36 12.50 -4.29
N HIS A 155 -7.01 13.54 -3.52
CA HIS A 155 -5.63 14.04 -3.50
C HIS A 155 -4.66 12.99 -2.96
N LEU A 156 -5.01 12.31 -1.86
CA LEU A 156 -4.22 11.21 -1.31
C LEU A 156 -3.94 10.12 -2.35
N ALA A 157 -4.92 9.76 -3.18
CA ALA A 157 -4.75 8.78 -4.26
C ALA A 157 -3.78 9.22 -5.37
N LEU A 158 -3.61 10.52 -5.58
CA LEU A 158 -2.69 11.05 -6.58
C LEU A 158 -1.25 11.19 -6.06
N GLN A 159 -1.03 11.10 -4.75
CA GLN A 159 0.28 11.24 -4.12
C GLN A 159 0.91 9.88 -3.86
N ILE A 160 2.16 9.69 -4.31
CA ILE A 160 2.87 8.40 -4.21
C ILE A 160 3.61 8.24 -2.88
N GLU A 161 4.16 9.31 -2.30
CA GLU A 161 4.77 9.40 -0.96
C GLU A 161 5.23 10.86 -0.70
N GLY A 162 5.50 11.24 0.55
CA GLY A 162 6.16 12.51 0.90
C GLY A 162 5.36 13.46 1.79
N GLN A 163 5.89 14.67 2.02
CA GLN A 163 5.31 15.63 2.96
C GLN A 163 3.86 16.03 2.57
N GLN A 164 3.54 16.05 1.28
CA GLN A 164 2.19 16.38 0.83
C GLN A 164 1.18 15.28 1.18
N PHE A 165 1.58 14.00 1.06
CA PHE A 165 0.75 12.87 1.49
C PHE A 165 0.45 12.94 2.99
N ASP A 166 1.47 13.23 3.81
CA ASP A 166 1.31 13.38 5.26
C ASP A 166 0.33 14.52 5.62
N ARG A 167 0.46 15.67 4.96
CA ARG A 167 -0.46 16.80 5.12
C ARG A 167 -1.88 16.44 4.73
N ASP A 168 -2.08 15.81 3.58
CA ASP A 168 -3.41 15.41 3.10
C ASP A 168 -4.01 14.31 3.99
N LEU A 169 -3.18 13.42 4.55
CA LEU A 169 -3.62 12.38 5.47
C LEU A 169 -4.08 12.98 6.81
N ASN A 170 -3.33 13.94 7.33
CA ASN A 170 -3.75 14.68 8.52
C ASN A 170 -5.01 15.51 8.25
N ALA A 171 -5.10 16.15 7.09
CA ALA A 171 -6.31 16.87 6.67
C ALA A 171 -7.52 15.92 6.58
N ALA A 172 -7.35 14.71 6.06
CA ALA A 172 -8.40 13.69 6.01
C ALA A 172 -8.86 13.30 7.43
N HIS A 173 -7.92 13.05 8.34
CA HIS A 173 -8.21 12.79 9.76
C HIS A 173 -9.02 13.93 10.39
N GLN A 174 -8.58 15.18 10.24
CA GLN A 174 -9.26 16.34 10.83
C GLN A 174 -10.63 16.61 10.21
N CYS A 175 -10.75 16.41 8.89
CA CYS A 175 -12.03 16.53 8.19
C CYS A 175 -13.01 15.46 8.68
N LEU A 176 -12.58 14.21 8.83
CA LEU A 176 -13.40 13.12 9.35
C LEU A 176 -13.84 13.39 10.80
N LYS A 177 -12.91 13.82 11.68
CA LYS A 177 -13.25 14.25 13.05
C LYS A 177 -14.30 15.37 13.05
N THR A 178 -14.21 16.31 12.11
CA THR A 178 -15.16 17.42 11.99
C THR A 178 -16.54 16.95 11.58
N ILE A 179 -16.63 16.06 10.58
CA ILE A 179 -17.89 15.44 10.15
C ILE A 179 -18.57 14.77 11.34
N VAL A 180 -17.84 13.89 12.03
CA VAL A 180 -18.37 13.13 13.18
C VAL A 180 -18.83 14.06 14.31
N LYS A 181 -18.04 15.09 14.66
CA LYS A 181 -18.41 16.08 15.68
C LYS A 181 -19.70 16.82 15.32
N LYS A 182 -19.83 17.26 14.07
CA LYS A 182 -21.04 17.95 13.60
C LYS A 182 -22.26 17.03 13.58
N LEU A 183 -22.10 15.76 13.23
CA LEU A 183 -23.19 14.78 13.33
C LEU A 183 -23.63 14.58 14.78
N ILE A 184 -22.71 14.43 15.74
CA ILE A 184 -23.04 14.35 17.17
C ILE A 184 -23.79 15.62 17.62
N GLN A 185 -23.34 16.80 17.21
CA GLN A 185 -23.99 18.07 17.55
C GLN A 185 -25.39 18.18 16.95
N SER A 186 -25.60 17.73 15.71
CA SER A 186 -26.91 17.68 15.07
C SER A 186 -27.89 16.79 15.85
N LEU A 187 -27.41 15.63 16.35
CA LEU A 187 -28.22 14.68 17.12
C LEU A 187 -28.47 15.14 18.56
N ALA A 188 -27.59 15.94 19.15
CA ALA A 188 -27.73 16.44 20.52
C ALA A 188 -29.01 17.26 20.77
N ASN A 189 -29.57 17.84 19.71
CA ASN A 189 -30.82 18.61 19.78
C ASN A 189 -32.08 17.74 19.78
N LEU A 190 -31.94 16.40 19.68
CA LEU A 190 -33.03 15.46 19.44
C LEU A 190 -32.90 14.20 20.33
N PRO A 191 -33.08 14.31 21.66
CA PRO A 191 -32.88 13.16 22.55
C PRO A 191 -34.00 12.12 22.38
N SER A 192 -33.63 10.96 21.85
CA SER A 192 -34.40 9.70 21.87
C SER A 192 -33.41 8.54 22.03
N ASP A 193 -33.86 7.39 22.52
CA ASP A 193 -32.97 6.23 22.77
C ASP A 193 -32.16 5.83 21.54
N ALA A 194 -32.76 5.86 20.35
CA ALA A 194 -32.08 5.59 19.09
C ALA A 194 -31.01 6.65 18.76
N HIS A 195 -31.25 7.92 19.11
CA HIS A 195 -30.28 9.00 18.94
C HIS A 195 -29.11 8.85 19.93
N MET A 196 -29.36 8.33 21.14
CA MET A 196 -28.29 8.05 22.10
C MET A 196 -27.36 6.94 21.60
N VAL A 197 -27.91 5.87 21.01
CA VAL A 197 -27.12 4.80 20.39
C VAL A 197 -26.29 5.35 19.24
N ALA A 198 -26.90 6.12 18.33
CA ALA A 198 -26.18 6.76 17.23
C ALA A 198 -25.07 7.70 17.72
N CYS A 199 -25.34 8.52 18.75
CA CYS A 199 -24.34 9.37 19.38
C CYS A 199 -23.20 8.57 20.01
N ALA A 200 -23.48 7.44 20.66
CA ALA A 200 -22.46 6.58 21.24
C ALA A 200 -21.56 5.98 20.17
N SER A 201 -22.13 5.46 19.08
CA SER A 201 -21.37 4.93 17.94
C SER A 201 -20.50 6.01 17.28
N LEU A 202 -21.04 7.21 17.05
CA LEU A 202 -20.24 8.33 16.51
C LEU A 202 -19.11 8.75 17.46
N ARG A 203 -19.33 8.74 18.78
CA ARG A 203 -18.28 9.02 19.77
C ARG A 203 -17.21 7.94 19.79
N GLN A 204 -17.55 6.69 19.50
CA GLN A 204 -16.59 5.61 19.36
C GLN A 204 -15.70 5.81 18.14
N ILE A 205 -16.29 6.16 16.98
CA ILE A 205 -15.52 6.54 15.77
C ILE A 205 -14.56 7.71 16.08
N LEU A 206 -15.04 8.72 16.80
CA LEU A 206 -14.19 9.87 17.17
C LEU A 206 -13.01 9.49 18.07
N GLN A 207 -13.16 8.48 18.94
CA GLN A 207 -12.09 7.98 19.80
C GLN A 207 -11.03 7.18 19.02
N ASN A 208 -11.42 6.53 17.93
CA ASN A 208 -10.52 5.81 17.03
C ASN A 208 -9.65 6.75 16.17
N LEU A 209 -9.92 8.07 16.21
CA LEU A 209 -9.19 9.12 15.52
C LEU A 209 -8.32 9.94 16.51
N PRO A 210 -7.18 9.41 16.98
CA PRO A 210 -6.29 10.13 17.89
C PRO A 210 -5.78 11.42 17.24
N ASP A 211 -5.48 12.44 18.06
CA ASP A 211 -4.78 13.63 17.57
C ASP A 211 -3.35 13.23 17.17
N VAL A 212 -3.07 13.39 15.87
CA VAL A 212 -1.75 13.17 15.25
C VAL A 212 -0.93 14.44 15.37
#